data_AF-A0A285UG20-F1
#
_entry.id   AF-A0A285UG20-F1
#
_cell.length_a   1.000
_cell.length_b   1.000
_cell.length_c   1.000
_cell.angle_alpha   90.00
_cell.angle_beta   90.00
_cell.angle_gamma   90.00
#
_symmetry.space_group_name_H-M   'P 1'
#
loop_
_entity.id
_entity.type
_entity.pdbx_description
1 polymer ?
#
loop_
_entity_poly.entity_id
_entity_poly.type
_entity_poly.pdbx_seq_one_letter_code
_entity_poly.pdbx_strand_id
1 'polypeptide(L)' 'MAKSNSQDWVEAKKRCRLNDTDIQMAKRLGMTPKSLIKNIPTPNQQWKAPVKVWIRDLYEEKFNRDKVTGSSSKPF' A
#
# COMPACT_ATOMS: atom_id res chain seq x y z
N MET A 1 -18.98 -6.46 16.47
CA MET A 1 -18.24 -7.74 16.54
C MET A 1 -16.91 -7.58 15.80
N ALA A 2 -15.79 -7.45 16.52
CA ALA A 2 -14.46 -7.21 15.95
C ALA A 2 -13.74 -8.54 15.69
N LYS A 3 -14.03 -9.21 14.57
CA LYS A 3 -13.40 -10.50 14.25
C LYS A 3 -13.33 -10.79 12.76
N SER A 4 -12.59 -9.96 12.01
CA SER A 4 -12.27 -10.25 10.59
C SER A 4 -11.00 -9.57 10.04
N ASN A 5 -10.30 -8.73 10.82
CA ASN A 5 -9.16 -7.99 10.27
C ASN A 5 -8.03 -8.92 9.80
N SER A 6 -7.76 -10.01 10.51
CA SER A 6 -6.63 -10.91 10.17
C SER A 6 -6.82 -11.63 8.85
N GLN A 7 -8.03 -12.10 8.53
CA GLN A 7 -8.30 -12.77 7.25
C GLN A 7 -8.23 -11.78 6.07
N ASP A 8 -8.76 -10.57 6.25
CA ASP A 8 -8.67 -9.52 5.22
C ASP A 8 -7.20 -9.18 4.89
N TRP A 9 -6.33 -9.12 5.90
CA TRP A 9 -4.89 -8.90 5.71
C TRP A 9 -4.20 -10.06 5.01
N VAL A 10 -4.56 -11.31 5.30
CA VAL A 10 -4.04 -12.50 4.60
C VAL A 10 -4.45 -12.49 3.13
N GLU A 11 -5.71 -12.18 2.85
CA GLU A 11 -6.22 -12.10 1.47
C GLU A 11 -5.58 -10.95 0.70
N ALA A 12 -5.45 -9.77 1.31
CA ALA A 12 -4.75 -8.64 0.73
C ALA A 12 -3.28 -8.98 0.44
N LYS A 13 -2.59 -9.65 1.37
CA LYS A 13 -1.21 -10.11 1.20
C LYS A 13 -1.07 -11.01 -0.04
N LYS A 14 -1.97 -11.99 -0.18
CA LYS A 14 -1.98 -12.93 -1.30
C LYS A 14 -2.29 -12.25 -2.64
N ARG A 15 -3.33 -11.41 -2.69
CA ARG A 15 -3.75 -10.73 -3.92
C ARG A 15 -2.77 -9.65 -4.38
N CYS A 16 -2.25 -8.87 -3.46
CA CYS A 16 -1.32 -7.77 -3.74
C CYS A 16 0.15 -8.22 -3.78
N ARG A 17 0.43 -9.52 -3.54
CA ARG A 17 1.79 -10.10 -3.46
C ARG A 17 2.70 -9.30 -2.49
N LEU A 18 2.18 -9.00 -1.32
CA LEU A 18 2.86 -8.22 -0.27
C LEU A 18 3.64 -9.13 0.68
N ASN A 19 4.72 -8.62 1.24
CA ASN A 19 5.45 -9.27 2.32
C ASN A 19 5.04 -8.71 3.69
N ASP A 20 5.45 -9.35 4.79
CA ASP A 20 5.11 -8.89 6.14
C ASP A 20 5.63 -7.47 6.42
N THR A 21 6.77 -7.09 5.84
CA THR A 21 7.29 -5.72 5.88
C THR A 21 6.35 -4.73 5.22
N ASP A 22 5.81 -5.05 4.04
CA ASP A 22 4.87 -4.18 3.33
C ASP A 22 3.56 -4.04 4.11
N ILE A 23 3.08 -5.11 4.75
CA ILE A 23 1.91 -5.07 5.64
C ILE A 23 2.17 -4.16 6.85
N GLN A 24 3.34 -4.23 7.46
CA GLN A 24 3.71 -3.35 8.58
C GLN A 24 3.78 -1.88 8.13
N MET A 25 4.39 -1.61 6.96
CA MET A 25 4.43 -0.26 6.37
C MET A 25 3.02 0.27 6.09
N ALA A 26 2.16 -0.53 5.46
CA ALA A 26 0.77 -0.16 5.19
C ALA A 26 -0.02 0.14 6.48
N LYS A 27 0.15 -0.69 7.53
CA LYS A 27 -0.45 -0.45 8.84
C LYS A 27 0.04 0.85 9.46
N ARG A 28 1.34 1.13 9.37
CA ARG A 28 1.96 2.35 9.91
C ARG A 28 1.47 3.61 9.16
N LEU A 29 1.15 3.46 7.88
CA LEU A 29 0.51 4.48 7.04
C LEU A 29 -1.01 4.62 7.29
N GLY A 30 -1.61 3.79 8.16
CA GLY A 30 -3.05 3.80 8.44
C GLY A 30 -3.91 3.17 7.35
N MET A 31 -3.31 2.38 6.44
CA MET A 31 -4.07 1.68 5.41
C MET A 31 -4.83 0.47 5.98
N THR A 32 -5.96 0.17 5.35
CA THR A 32 -6.78 -0.99 5.65
C THR A 32 -6.63 -2.06 4.57
N PRO A 33 -6.79 -3.36 4.90
CA PRO A 33 -6.63 -4.43 3.91
C PRO A 33 -7.65 -4.32 2.77
N LYS A 34 -8.86 -3.84 3.05
CA LYS A 34 -9.89 -3.56 2.04
C LYS A 34 -9.46 -2.47 1.05
N SER A 35 -8.75 -1.43 1.51
CA SER A 35 -8.20 -0.38 0.64
C SER A 35 -7.10 -0.93 -0.28
N LEU A 36 -6.25 -1.82 0.24
CA LEU A 36 -5.19 -2.46 -0.55
C LEU A 36 -5.78 -3.32 -1.67
N ILE A 37 -6.80 -4.13 -1.37
CA ILE A 37 -7.48 -4.97 -2.37
C ILE A 37 -8.18 -4.12 -3.43
N LYS A 38 -8.82 -3.02 -3.04
CA LYS A 38 -9.49 -2.10 -3.98
C LYS A 38 -8.50 -1.38 -4.90
N ASN A 39 -7.25 -1.21 -4.48
CA ASN A 39 -6.20 -0.56 -5.26
C ASN A 39 -5.37 -1.53 -6.13
N ILE A 40 -5.75 -2.81 -6.21
CA ILE A 40 -5.09 -3.74 -7.14
C ILE A 40 -5.34 -3.28 -8.58
N PRO A 41 -4.28 -3.01 -9.36
CA PRO A 41 -4.45 -2.62 -10.75
C PRO A 41 -5.05 -3.78 -11.55
N THR A 42 -6.06 -3.47 -12.36
CA THR A 42 -6.62 -4.42 -13.33
C THR A 42 -5.75 -4.49 -14.59
N PRO A 43 -5.87 -5.51 -15.44
CA PRO A 43 -5.07 -5.63 -16.68
C PRO A 43 -5.17 -4.43 -17.62
N ASN A 44 -6.26 -3.67 -17.56
CA ASN A 44 -6.45 -2.43 -18.33
C ASN A 44 -5.82 -1.19 -17.68
N GLN A 45 -5.35 -1.29 -16.43
CA GLN A 45 -4.72 -0.21 -15.67
C GLN A 45 -3.21 -0.43 -15.55
N GLN A 46 -2.54 -0.72 -16.66
CA GLN A 46 -1.08 -0.96 -16.68
C GLN A 46 -0.26 0.25 -16.26
N TRP A 47 -0.84 1.45 -16.37
CA TRP A 47 -0.24 2.70 -15.92
C TRP A 47 -0.23 2.85 -14.39
N LYS A 48 -0.98 2.02 -13.65
CA LYS A 48 -0.96 2.03 -12.18
C LYS A 48 0.17 1.15 -11.65
N ALA A 49 0.97 1.73 -10.75
CA ALA A 49 1.97 0.98 -10.02
C ALA A 49 1.33 -0.14 -9.18
N PRO A 50 1.99 -1.30 -9.04
CA PRO A 50 1.55 -2.34 -8.11
C PRO A 50 1.46 -1.80 -6.68
N VAL A 51 0.47 -2.29 -5.92
CA VAL A 51 0.21 -1.88 -4.52
C VAL A 51 1.47 -1.98 -3.64
N LYS A 52 2.36 -2.95 -3.89
CA LYS A 52 3.65 -3.09 -3.20
C LYS A 52 4.54 -1.86 -3.35
N VAL A 53 4.70 -1.37 -4.58
CA VAL A 53 5.53 -0.20 -4.89
C VAL A 53 4.91 1.03 -4.25
N TRP A 54 3.59 1.20 -4.40
CA TRP A 54 2.87 2.32 -3.81
C TRP A 54 2.97 2.41 -2.28
N ILE A 55 2.89 1.29 -1.55
CA ILE A 55 3.09 1.29 -0.09
C ILE A 55 4.48 1.78 0.27
N ARG A 56 5.50 1.33 -0.47
CA ARG A 56 6.90 1.69 -0.21
C ARG A 56 7.15 3.16 -0.50
N ASP A 57 6.68 3.67 -1.63
CA ASP A 57 6.81 5.08 -2.00
C ASP A 57 6.16 5.98 -0.95
N LEU A 58 4.93 5.66 -0.54
CA LEU A 58 4.24 6.42 0.52
C LEU A 58 4.95 6.34 1.87
N TYR A 59 5.52 5.18 2.20
CA TYR A 59 6.26 5.00 3.44
C TYR A 59 7.54 5.84 3.43
N GLU A 60 8.27 5.82 2.32
CA GLU A 60 9.46 6.65 2.13
C GLU A 60 9.08 8.15 2.13
N GLU A 61 8.00 8.58 1.47
CA GLU A 61 7.53 9.97 1.52
C GLU A 61 7.11 10.43 2.92
N LYS A 62 6.59 9.53 3.77
CA LYS A 62 6.09 9.87 5.11
C LYS A 62 7.15 9.79 6.19
N PHE A 63 8.07 8.83 6.09
CA PHE A 63 9.05 8.52 7.13
C PHE A 63 10.49 8.79 6.71
N ASN A 64 10.77 8.99 5.43
CA ASN A 64 12.11 9.27 4.90
C ASN A 64 12.26 10.71 4.37
N ARG A 65 11.19 11.52 4.40
CA ARG A 65 11.17 12.90 3.90
C ARG A 65 11.68 13.95 4.88
N ASP A 66 12.13 13.55 6.07
CA ASP A 66 12.83 14.44 7.00
C ASP A 66 14.20 14.93 6.47
N LYS A 67 14.59 14.59 5.24
CA LYS A 67 15.90 14.96 4.67
C LYS A 67 15.89 15.80 3.39
N VAL A 68 14.86 15.84 2.55
CA VAL A 68 14.93 16.70 1.35
C VAL A 68 13.56 17.28 0.97
N THR A 69 13.55 18.61 1.01
CA THR A 69 12.56 19.55 0.52
C THR A 69 12.14 19.30 -0.94
N GLY A 70 10.84 19.42 -1.23
CA GLY A 70 10.34 19.79 -2.56
C GLY A 70 9.90 18.64 -3.48
N SER A 71 8.64 18.72 -3.93
CA SER A 71 8.05 18.13 -5.15
C SER A 71 8.24 16.65 -5.49
N SER A 72 7.14 15.90 -5.59
CA SER A 72 6.52 15.64 -6.91
C SER A 72 5.27 14.77 -6.77
N SER A 73 4.12 15.41 -7.02
CA SER A 73 3.06 14.94 -7.92
C SER A 73 2.74 13.44 -7.95
N LYS A 74 1.60 13.09 -7.34
CA LYS A 74 0.81 11.90 -7.69
C LYS A 74 0.66 11.82 -9.21
N PRO A 75 1.11 10.76 -9.90
CA PRO A 75 0.48 10.42 -11.15
C PRO A 75 -0.87 9.77 -10.84
N PHE A 76 -1.86 10.22 -11.60
CA PHE A 76 -3.23 9.74 -11.68
C PHE A 76 -3.33 8.23 -11.67
#